data_AF-A0ABD4TG32-F1
#
_entry.id   AF-A0ABD4TG32-F1
#
_cell.length_a   1.000
_cell.length_b   1.000
_cell.length_c   1.000
_cell.angle_alpha   90.00
_cell.angle_beta   90.00
_cell.angle_gamma   90.00
#
_symmetry.space_group_name_H-M   'P 1'
#
loop_
_entity.id
_entity.type
_entity.pdbx_description
1 polymer ?
#
loop_
_entity_poly.entity_id
_entity_poly.type
_entity_poly.pdbx_seq_one_letter_code
_entity_poly.pdbx_strand_id
1 'polypeptide(L)'
;MGFATIIGAIVGVFLLLVVAYLLIGATLITAELVMTAQRDMTEVQTDRTGTSIAIEGHQIVDNTTLYILVKNDGNTVIRNPKQMDLFIATEDGSQERKSWEPTDPVLLSPDLINPGFFDPGETLNMSVSIDALSPPTWVKVATPAGTAASAYL
;
A
#
# COMPACT_ATOMS: atom_id res chain seq x y z
N MET A 1 40.49 53.72 23.22
CA MET A 1 40.60 52.40 22.57
C MET A 1 39.81 51.29 23.28
N GLY A 2 39.74 51.22 24.62
CA GLY A 2 39.09 50.10 25.33
C GLY A 2 37.54 50.04 25.32
N PHE A 3 36.84 51.17 25.17
CA PHE A 3 35.37 51.18 25.24
C PHE A 3 34.70 50.60 23.97
N ALA A 4 35.27 50.89 22.80
CA ALA A 4 34.79 50.36 21.52
C ALA A 4 34.98 48.83 21.41
N THR A 5 36.09 48.30 21.94
CA THR A 5 36.35 46.86 21.97
C THR A 5 35.39 46.11 22.91
N ILE A 6 34.98 46.71 24.03
CA ILE A 6 33.99 46.13 24.95
C ILE A 6 32.61 46.07 24.29
N ILE A 7 32.17 47.17 23.65
CA ILE A 7 30.88 47.21 22.95
C ILE A 7 30.85 46.20 21.81
N GLY A 8 31.93 46.11 21.02
CA GLY A 8 32.06 45.11 19.96
C GLY A 8 31.97 43.68 20.47
N ALA A 9 32.60 43.38 21.62
CA ALA A 9 32.52 42.07 22.25
C ALA A 9 31.09 41.74 22.73
N ILE A 10 30.39 42.69 23.35
CA ILE A 10 29.00 42.50 23.82
C ILE A 10 28.06 42.22 22.64
N VAL A 11 28.16 43.01 21.57
CA VAL A 11 27.34 42.81 20.36
C VAL A 11 27.65 41.46 19.70
N GLY A 12 28.93 41.07 19.65
CA GLY A 12 29.34 39.77 19.12
C GLY A 12 28.74 38.60 19.90
N VAL A 13 28.81 38.63 21.24
CA VAL A 13 28.20 37.60 22.09
C VAL A 13 26.68 37.58 21.96
N PHE A 14 26.03 38.75 21.91
CA PHE A 14 24.58 38.83 21.73
C PHE A 14 24.14 38.21 20.39
N LEU A 15 24.86 38.52 19.31
CA LEU A 15 24.58 37.95 17.99
C LEU A 15 24.76 36.43 17.99
N LEU A 16 25.81 35.92 18.66
CA LEU A 16 26.01 34.48 18.82
C LEU A 16 24.86 33.81 19.57
N LEU A 17 24.30 34.44 20.61
CA LEU A 17 23.14 33.90 21.34
C LEU A 17 21.90 33.83 20.46
N VAL A 18 21.64 34.86 19.64
CA VAL A 18 20.51 34.87 18.70
C VAL A 18 20.65 33.76 17.65
N VAL A 19 21.84 33.61 17.07
CA VAL A 19 22.12 32.55 16.09
C VAL A 19 22.00 31.17 16.73
N ALA A 20 22.52 30.99 17.94
CA ALA A 20 22.39 29.73 18.67
C ALA A 20 20.92 29.37 18.92
N TYR A 21 20.10 30.33 19.36
CA TYR A 21 18.67 30.10 19.59
C TYR A 21 17.94 29.73 18.29
N LEU A 22 18.22 30.44 17.19
CA LEU A 22 17.65 30.13 15.88
C LEU A 22 18.06 28.73 15.40
N LEU A 23 19.33 28.35 15.57
CA LEU A 23 19.86 27.06 15.16
C LEU A 23 19.21 25.94 15.97
N ILE A 24 19.11 26.09 17.30
CA ILE A 24 18.43 25.12 18.17
C ILE A 24 16.97 24.94 17.74
N GLY A 25 16.23 26.04 17.54
CA GLY A 25 14.84 25.98 17.09
C GLY A 25 14.68 25.28 15.74
N ALA A 26 15.52 25.63 14.77
CA ALA A 26 15.49 25.02 13.43
C ALA A 26 15.81 23.51 13.49
N THR A 27 16.81 23.12 14.27
CA THR A 27 17.17 21.70 14.43
C THR A 27 16.07 20.89 15.11
N LEU A 28 15.39 21.46 16.12
CA LEU A 28 14.30 20.78 16.81
C LEU A 28 13.11 20.52 15.88
N ILE A 29 12.66 21.54 15.14
CA ILE A 29 11.56 21.39 14.17
C ILE A 29 11.92 20.36 13.10
N THR A 30 13.16 20.40 12.61
CA THR A 30 13.64 19.43 11.62
C THR A 30 13.64 18.02 12.21
N ALA A 31 14.07 17.84 13.45
CA ALA A 31 14.06 16.55 14.13
C ALA A 31 12.63 16.00 14.32
N GLU A 32 11.68 16.84 14.69
CA GLU A 32 10.26 16.47 14.80
C GLU A 32 9.68 16.00 13.47
N LEU A 33 9.93 16.75 12.39
CA LEU A 33 9.46 16.38 11.06
C LEU A 33 10.06 15.04 10.60
N VAL A 34 11.37 14.85 10.81
CA VAL A 34 12.05 13.59 10.46
C VAL A 34 11.50 12.43 11.30
N MET A 35 11.29 12.60 12.60
CA MET A 35 10.74 11.56 13.46
C MET A 35 9.31 11.18 13.05
N THR A 36 8.46 12.15 12.70
CA THR A 36 7.11 11.87 12.21
C THR A 36 7.14 11.11 10.89
N ALA A 37 7.94 11.58 9.92
CA ALA A 37 8.09 10.89 8.65
C ALA A 37 8.63 9.45 8.81
N GLN A 38 9.55 9.23 9.74
CA GLN A 38 10.06 7.89 10.06
C GLN A 38 8.98 6.99 10.67
N ARG A 39 8.13 7.52 11.54
CA ARG A 39 6.99 6.76 12.11
C ARG A 39 6.01 6.37 11.01
N ASP A 40 5.59 7.33 10.18
CA ASP A 40 4.67 7.08 9.07
C ASP A 40 5.23 6.05 8.09
N MET A 41 6.52 6.12 7.77
CA MET A 41 7.18 5.14 6.90
C MET A 41 7.24 3.75 7.53
N THR A 42 7.43 3.67 8.85
CA THR A 42 7.44 2.40 9.59
C THR A 42 6.05 1.77 9.64
N GLU A 43 5.00 2.57 9.80
CA GLU A 43 3.61 2.10 9.75
C GLU A 43 3.28 1.53 8.36
N VAL A 44 3.56 2.26 7.29
CA VAL A 44 3.36 1.78 5.91
C VAL A 44 4.19 0.52 5.62
N GLN A 45 5.42 0.43 6.14
CA GLN A 45 6.25 -0.77 5.97
C GLN A 45 5.70 -1.96 6.75
N THR A 46 5.15 -1.74 7.94
CA THR A 46 4.51 -2.78 8.76
C THR A 46 3.27 -3.31 8.06
N ASP A 47 2.42 -2.41 7.53
CA ASP A 47 1.25 -2.78 6.74
C ASP A 47 1.64 -3.58 5.49
N ARG A 48 2.70 -3.16 4.78
CA ARG A 48 3.22 -3.89 3.62
C ARG A 48 3.75 -5.27 3.95
N THR A 49 4.52 -5.40 5.03
CA THR A 49 5.14 -6.67 5.44
C THR A 49 4.10 -7.62 6.03
N GLY A 50 3.07 -7.07 6.69
CA GLY A 50 1.96 -7.83 7.24
C GLY A 50 0.92 -8.25 6.21
N THR A 51 0.82 -7.56 5.07
CA THR A 51 -0.11 -7.92 4.00
C THR A 51 0.48 -9.01 3.12
N SER A 52 -0.18 -10.16 3.08
CA SER A 52 0.14 -11.26 2.17
C SER A 52 -1.15 -11.76 1.54
N ILE A 53 -1.11 -12.03 0.24
CA ILE A 53 -2.24 -12.60 -0.48
C ILE A 53 -1.77 -13.82 -1.26
N ALA A 54 -2.67 -14.79 -1.41
CA ALA A 54 -2.44 -16.00 -2.20
C ALA A 54 -3.62 -16.23 -3.14
N ILE A 55 -3.36 -16.82 -4.30
CA ILE A 55 -4.41 -17.26 -5.22
C ILE A 55 -4.62 -18.75 -4.94
N GLU A 56 -5.76 -19.13 -4.36
CA GLU A 56 -6.04 -20.52 -4.01
C GLU A 56 -6.58 -21.33 -5.21
N GLY A 57 -7.28 -20.65 -6.12
CA GLY A 57 -7.87 -21.31 -7.27
C GLY A 57 -8.51 -20.34 -8.24
N HIS A 58 -8.90 -20.88 -9.39
CA HIS A 58 -9.61 -20.15 -10.42
C HIS A 58 -10.65 -21.06 -11.08
N GLN A 59 -11.66 -20.46 -11.68
CA GLN A 59 -12.67 -21.15 -12.46
C GLN A 59 -13.08 -20.28 -13.65
N ILE A 60 -13.05 -20.86 -14.85
CA ILE A 60 -13.56 -20.19 -16.05
C ILE A 60 -14.97 -20.70 -16.30
N VAL A 61 -15.93 -19.79 -16.40
CA VAL A 61 -17.34 -20.08 -16.71
C VAL A 61 -17.66 -19.54 -18.09
N ASP A 62 -18.27 -20.38 -18.93
CA ASP A 62 -18.73 -20.07 -20.29
C ASP A 62 -17.68 -19.42 -21.20
N ASN A 63 -16.40 -19.65 -20.92
CA ASN A 63 -15.26 -19.05 -21.62
C ASN A 63 -15.27 -17.51 -21.70
N THR A 64 -16.12 -16.86 -20.90
CA THR A 64 -16.38 -15.41 -20.96
C THR A 64 -16.17 -14.74 -19.61
N THR A 65 -16.25 -15.50 -18.51
CA THR A 65 -16.01 -14.97 -17.16
C THR A 65 -14.98 -15.82 -16.43
N LEU A 66 -13.94 -15.18 -15.92
CA LEU A 66 -12.94 -15.78 -15.05
C LEU A 66 -13.23 -15.40 -13.60
N TYR A 67 -13.40 -16.41 -12.75
CA TYR A 67 -13.49 -16.29 -11.30
C TYR A 67 -12.14 -16.66 -10.67
N ILE A 68 -11.66 -15.84 -9.74
CA ILE A 68 -10.39 -16.04 -9.05
C ILE A 68 -10.67 -15.98 -7.55
N LEU A 69 -10.23 -17.01 -6.85
CA LEU A 69 -10.30 -17.09 -5.40
C LEU A 69 -8.98 -16.59 -4.82
N VAL A 70 -9.02 -15.42 -4.20
CA VAL A 70 -7.87 -14.77 -3.57
C VAL A 70 -8.06 -14.85 -2.07
N LYS A 71 -7.08 -15.39 -1.36
CA LYS A 71 -7.08 -15.47 0.10
C LYS A 71 -6.12 -14.48 0.71
N ASN A 72 -6.52 -13.88 1.83
CA ASN A 72 -5.63 -13.08 2.67
C ASN A 72 -4.89 -14.00 3.64
N ASP A 73 -3.67 -14.40 3.29
CA ASP A 73 -2.77 -15.15 4.18
C ASP A 73 -1.90 -14.22 5.05
N GLY A 74 -2.13 -12.91 4.99
CA GLY A 74 -1.47 -11.90 5.79
C GLY A 74 -1.98 -11.83 7.23
N ASN A 75 -1.51 -10.82 7.95
CA ASN A 75 -1.94 -10.49 9.30
C ASN A 75 -2.56 -9.08 9.38
N THR A 76 -2.83 -8.46 8.23
CA THR A 76 -3.41 -7.13 8.11
C THR A 76 -4.74 -7.20 7.38
N VAL A 77 -5.66 -6.33 7.80
CA VAL A 77 -6.97 -6.20 7.18
C VAL A 77 -6.87 -5.30 5.95
N ILE A 78 -7.33 -5.77 4.80
CA ILE A 78 -7.40 -4.94 3.59
C ILE A 78 -8.75 -4.21 3.61
N ARG A 79 -8.69 -2.91 3.90
CA ARG A 79 -9.90 -2.10 4.15
C ARG A 79 -10.79 -1.92 2.92
N ASN A 80 -10.20 -1.84 1.74
CA ASN A 80 -10.90 -1.56 0.48
C ASN A 80 -10.53 -2.62 -0.56
N PRO A 81 -11.15 -3.82 -0.53
CA PRO A 81 -10.87 -4.85 -1.52
C PRO A 81 -11.18 -4.38 -2.95
N LYS A 82 -12.15 -3.47 -3.13
CA LYS A 82 -12.50 -2.86 -4.44
C LYS A 82 -11.35 -2.14 -5.15
N GLN A 83 -10.33 -1.69 -4.41
CA GLN A 83 -9.16 -1.00 -4.98
C GLN A 83 -8.05 -1.96 -5.41
N MET A 84 -8.28 -3.28 -5.32
CA MET A 84 -7.35 -4.28 -5.83
C MET A 84 -7.35 -4.31 -7.35
N ASP A 85 -6.15 -4.42 -7.92
CA ASP A 85 -5.94 -4.48 -9.36
C ASP A 85 -5.71 -5.91 -9.82
N LEU A 86 -6.31 -6.25 -10.96
CA LEU A 86 -6.14 -7.54 -11.62
C LEU A 86 -5.41 -7.36 -12.95
N PHE A 87 -4.35 -8.13 -13.12
CA PHE A 87 -3.58 -8.23 -14.36
C PHE A 87 -3.74 -9.65 -14.90
N ILE A 88 -4.09 -9.74 -16.18
CA ILE A 88 -4.18 -11.01 -16.90
C ILE A 88 -3.16 -11.03 -18.01
N ALA A 89 -2.59 -12.21 -18.29
CA ALA A 89 -1.74 -12.43 -19.44
C ALA A 89 -2.23 -13.62 -20.26
N THR A 90 -2.20 -13.47 -21.59
CA THR A 90 -2.53 -14.53 -22.55
C THR A 90 -1.28 -15.29 -22.99
N GLU A 91 -1.44 -16.43 -23.68
CA GLU A 91 -0.31 -17.23 -24.19
C GLU A 91 0.61 -16.43 -25.12
N ASP A 92 0.07 -15.44 -25.84
CA ASP A 92 0.83 -14.55 -26.71
C ASP A 92 1.75 -13.57 -25.97
N GLY A 93 1.70 -13.57 -24.62
CA GLY A 93 2.48 -12.69 -23.77
C GLY A 93 1.92 -11.27 -23.63
N SER A 94 0.75 -11.00 -24.21
CA SER A 94 0.03 -9.74 -23.98
C SER A 94 -0.44 -9.66 -22.53
N GLN A 95 -0.24 -8.51 -21.89
CA GLN A 95 -0.70 -8.25 -20.53
C GLN A 95 -1.71 -7.12 -20.53
N GLU A 96 -2.86 -7.35 -19.90
CA GLU A 96 -3.90 -6.34 -19.75
C GLU A 96 -4.25 -6.15 -18.28
N ARG A 97 -4.33 -4.89 -17.85
CA ARG A 97 -4.97 -4.54 -16.58
C ARG A 97 -6.48 -4.58 -16.81
N LYS A 98 -7.18 -5.42 -16.07
CA LYS A 98 -8.64 -5.45 -16.05
C LYS A 98 -9.13 -4.89 -14.72
N SER A 99 -10.14 -4.03 -14.78
CA SER A 99 -10.94 -3.76 -13.59
C SER A 99 -11.79 -4.99 -13.34
N TRP A 100 -11.70 -5.55 -12.15
CA TRP A 100 -12.66 -6.58 -11.75
C TRP A 100 -14.01 -5.92 -11.47
N GLU A 101 -15.07 -6.71 -11.59
CA GLU A 101 -16.44 -6.25 -11.37
C GLU A 101 -16.87 -6.70 -9.97
N PRO A 102 -16.76 -5.84 -8.94
CA PRO A 102 -17.20 -6.21 -7.60
C PRO A 102 -18.71 -6.38 -7.60
N THR A 103 -19.17 -7.55 -7.16
CA THR A 103 -20.57 -7.71 -6.74
C THR A 103 -20.77 -6.93 -5.44
N ASP A 104 -21.94 -6.31 -5.26
CA ASP A 104 -22.31 -5.64 -4.01
C ASP A 104 -23.37 -6.49 -3.26
N PRO A 105 -23.08 -6.98 -2.04
CA PRO A 105 -21.82 -6.87 -1.30
C PRO A 105 -20.70 -7.73 -1.91
N VAL A 106 -19.45 -7.33 -1.63
CA VAL A 106 -18.26 -8.07 -2.08
C VAL A 106 -18.33 -9.49 -1.51
N LEU A 107 -18.17 -10.49 -2.37
CA LEU A 107 -18.27 -11.89 -1.98
C LEU A 107 -17.00 -12.34 -1.26
N LEU A 108 -17.02 -12.17 0.06
CA LEU A 108 -16.02 -12.62 1.01
C LEU A 108 -16.54 -13.86 1.75
N SER A 109 -15.66 -14.83 1.98
CA SER A 109 -16.02 -16.07 2.65
C SER A 109 -14.88 -16.60 3.54
N PRO A 110 -15.13 -16.84 4.83
CA PRO A 110 -16.26 -16.33 5.62
C PRO A 110 -16.20 -14.79 5.72
N ASP A 111 -17.33 -14.12 5.96
CA ASP A 111 -17.37 -12.67 6.28
C ASP A 111 -18.38 -12.45 7.42
N LEU A 112 -17.90 -12.58 8.65
CA LEU A 112 -18.75 -12.59 9.85
C LEU A 112 -18.40 -11.50 10.86
N ILE A 113 -17.11 -11.18 11.01
CA ILE A 113 -16.63 -10.25 12.06
C ILE A 113 -16.64 -8.82 11.55
N ASN A 114 -16.07 -8.55 10.36
CA ASN A 114 -15.96 -7.22 9.77
C ASN A 114 -16.54 -7.17 8.34
N PRO A 115 -17.87 -7.05 8.19
CA PRO A 115 -18.55 -7.05 6.89
C PRO A 115 -17.93 -6.10 5.86
N GLY A 116 -17.51 -6.66 4.72
CA GLY A 116 -16.95 -5.92 3.58
C GLY A 116 -15.47 -5.51 3.72
N PHE A 117 -14.83 -5.83 4.85
CA PHE A 117 -13.39 -5.74 5.00
C PHE A 117 -12.76 -7.10 4.72
N PHE A 118 -11.62 -7.12 4.06
CA PHE A 118 -10.95 -8.38 3.71
C PHE A 118 -9.96 -8.77 4.82
N ASP A 119 -10.46 -9.54 5.78
CA ASP A 119 -9.72 -9.93 6.98
C ASP A 119 -8.75 -11.10 6.71
N PRO A 120 -7.70 -11.25 7.54
CA PRO A 120 -6.85 -12.44 7.53
C PRO A 120 -7.64 -13.76 7.62
N GLY A 121 -7.36 -14.68 6.70
CA GLY A 121 -8.00 -15.99 6.62
C GLY A 121 -9.30 -16.03 5.81
N GLU A 122 -9.78 -14.89 5.33
CA GLU A 122 -10.93 -14.83 4.43
C GLU A 122 -10.50 -15.05 2.97
N THR A 123 -11.46 -15.44 2.14
CA THR A 123 -11.28 -15.61 0.70
C THR A 123 -12.23 -14.68 -0.06
N LEU A 124 -11.66 -13.87 -0.94
CA LEU A 124 -12.32 -12.97 -1.86
C LEU A 124 -12.51 -13.67 -3.22
N ASN A 125 -13.75 -13.67 -3.73
CA ASN A 125 -14.01 -14.09 -5.11
C ASN A 125 -14.04 -12.87 -6.03
N MET A 126 -13.06 -12.79 -6.94
CA MET A 126 -12.97 -11.74 -7.96
C MET A 126 -13.43 -12.29 -9.31
N SER A 127 -14.36 -11.59 -9.98
CA SER A 127 -14.82 -11.91 -11.32
C SER A 127 -14.35 -10.88 -12.35
N VAL A 128 -13.91 -11.36 -13.52
CA VAL A 128 -13.52 -10.53 -14.65
C VAL A 128 -14.04 -11.11 -15.96
N SER A 129 -14.51 -10.24 -16.85
CA SER A 129 -14.87 -10.60 -18.22
C SER A 129 -13.62 -10.82 -19.08
N ILE A 130 -13.52 -11.98 -19.72
CA ILE A 130 -12.41 -12.40 -20.58
C ILE A 130 -12.90 -12.62 -22.02
N ASP A 131 -11.98 -12.51 -22.98
CA ASP A 131 -12.28 -12.85 -24.37
C ASP A 131 -12.22 -14.37 -24.56
N ALA A 132 -13.32 -14.95 -25.07
CA ALA A 132 -13.43 -16.38 -25.33
C ALA A 132 -12.43 -16.89 -26.38
N LEU A 133 -11.87 -16.01 -27.21
CA LEU A 133 -10.90 -16.37 -28.24
C LEU A 133 -9.46 -16.45 -27.71
N SER A 134 -9.18 -15.86 -26.55
CA SER A 134 -7.83 -15.79 -25.97
C SER A 134 -7.91 -15.95 -24.45
N PRO A 135 -8.07 -17.20 -23.95
CA PRO A 135 -8.15 -17.43 -22.53
C PRO A 135 -6.84 -17.01 -21.84
N PRO A 136 -6.90 -16.38 -20.66
CA PRO A 136 -5.71 -16.04 -19.91
C PRO A 136 -5.01 -17.29 -19.39
N THR A 137 -3.68 -17.27 -19.38
CA THR A 137 -2.80 -18.35 -18.89
C THR A 137 -2.17 -17.98 -17.55
N TRP A 138 -2.12 -16.69 -17.24
CA TRP A 138 -1.50 -16.19 -16.02
C TRP A 138 -2.24 -15.00 -15.48
N VAL A 139 -2.28 -14.91 -14.16
CA VAL A 139 -2.96 -13.85 -13.43
C VAL A 139 -2.05 -13.30 -12.34
N LYS A 140 -2.15 -12.00 -12.12
CA LYS A 140 -1.59 -11.31 -10.97
C LYS A 140 -2.61 -10.38 -10.34
N VAL A 141 -2.74 -10.50 -9.03
CA VAL A 141 -3.59 -9.65 -8.19
C VAL A 141 -2.69 -8.77 -7.35
N ALA A 142 -2.92 -7.46 -7.36
CA ALA A 142 -2.16 -6.50 -6.57
C ALA A 142 -3.08 -5.78 -5.57
N THR A 143 -2.63 -5.69 -4.32
CA THR A 143 -3.33 -4.97 -3.25
C THR A 143 -2.98 -3.48 -3.26
N PRO A 144 -3.82 -2.62 -2.66
CA PRO A 144 -3.49 -1.20 -2.46
C PRO A 144 -2.22 -0.97 -1.63
N ALA A 145 -1.85 -1.91 -0.76
CA ALA A 145 -0.59 -1.87 -0.01
C ALA A 145 0.64 -2.10 -0.91
N GLY A 146 0.46 -2.62 -2.13
CA GLY A 146 1.53 -2.90 -3.08
C GLY A 146 2.08 -4.32 -3.00
N THR A 147 1.49 -5.20 -2.19
CA THR A 147 1.77 -6.63 -2.24
C THR A 147 1.01 -7.24 -3.41
N ALA A 148 1.60 -8.21 -4.10
CA ALA A 148 0.94 -8.89 -5.21
C ALA A 148 1.16 -10.40 -5.14
N ALA A 149 0.15 -11.14 -5.56
CA ALA A 149 0.22 -12.58 -5.81
C ALA A 149 0.08 -12.83 -7.31
N SER A 150 0.75 -13.85 -7.81
CA SER A 150 0.60 -14.28 -9.19
C SER A 150 0.57 -15.80 -9.30
N ALA A 151 -0.26 -16.31 -10.19
CA ALA A 151 -0.40 -17.73 -10.44
C ALA A 151 -0.66 -17.97 -11.94
N TYR A 152 -0.22 -19.13 -12.42
CA TYR A 152 -0.72 -19.67 -13.68
C TYR A 152 -2.12 -20.22 -13.46
N LEU A 153 -2.98 -20.03 -14.47
CA LEU A 153 -4.31 -20.61 -14.54
C LEU A 153 -4.16 -22.03 -15.11
#